data_AF-A0A5C8RWF6-F1
#
_entry.id   AF-A0A5C8RWF6-F1
#
_cell.length_a   1.000
_cell.length_b   1.000
_cell.length_c   1.000
_cell.angle_alpha   90.00
_cell.angle_beta   90.00
_cell.angle_gamma   90.00
#
_symmetry.space_group_name_H-M   'P 1'
#
loop_
_entity.id
_entity.type
_entity.pdbx_description
1 polymer ?
#
loop_
_entity_poly.entity_id
_entity_poly.type
_entity_poly.pdbx_seq_one_letter_code
_entity_poly.pdbx_strand_id
1 'polypeptide(L)'
;MKQTPKYRSEILQNLSVHAASARSGMGLSLPAAARLLKTDQGTIEDIEWGKDVPLSIESIINLARGLGLTDLGTPRGKPAGSF
;
A
#
# COMPACT_ATOMS: atom_id res chain seq x y z
N MET A 1 8.02 -4.62 17.98
CA MET A 1 6.95 -4.19 17.05
C MET A 1 5.75 -5.10 17.26
N LYS A 2 4.56 -4.56 17.52
CA LYS A 2 3.36 -5.38 17.83
C LYS A 2 2.85 -6.05 16.55
N GLN A 3 3.31 -7.28 16.28
CA GLN A 3 2.83 -8.14 15.19
C GLN A 3 1.43 -8.73 15.52
N THR A 4 0.45 -7.88 15.82
CA THR A 4 -0.90 -8.34 16.15
C THR A 4 -1.79 -8.35 14.90
N PRO A 5 -2.78 -9.26 14.81
CA PRO A 5 -3.75 -9.27 13.71
C PRO A 5 -4.42 -7.91 13.48
N LYS A 6 -4.66 -7.16 14.55
CA LYS A 6 -5.20 -5.78 14.51
C LYS A 6 -4.33 -4.82 13.70
N TYR A 7 -3.01 -4.89 13.87
CA TYR A 7 -2.07 -4.02 13.15
C TYR A 7 -2.06 -4.33 11.64
N ARG A 8 -2.12 -5.62 11.29
CA ARG A 8 -2.22 -6.03 9.88
C ARG A 8 -3.52 -5.52 9.23
N SER A 9 -4.65 -5.69 9.91
CA SER A 9 -5.95 -5.24 9.41
C SER A 9 -5.99 -3.71 9.23
N GLU A 10 -5.39 -2.95 10.15
CA GLU A 10 -5.27 -1.50 10.04
C GLU A 10 -4.50 -1.07 8.79
N ILE A 11 -3.34 -1.67 8.52
CA ILE A 11 -2.55 -1.33 7.32
C ILE A 11 -3.31 -1.67 6.04
N LEU A 12 -3.94 -2.85 5.97
CA LEU A 12 -4.72 -3.25 4.80
C LEU A 12 -5.92 -2.32 4.56
N GLN A 13 -6.59 -1.89 5.63
CA GLN A 13 -7.69 -0.94 5.53
C GLN A 13 -7.22 0.43 5.04
N ASN A 14 -6.08 0.91 5.50
CA ASN A 14 -5.51 2.16 4.98
C ASN A 14 -5.08 2.01 3.52
N LEU A 15 -4.50 0.88 3.16
CA LEU A 15 -4.10 0.60 1.78
C LEU A 15 -5.30 0.52 0.83
N SER A 16 -6.44 -0.05 1.24
CA SER A 16 -7.63 -0.07 0.38
C SER A 16 -8.17 1.31 0.06
N VAL A 17 -7.96 2.28 0.97
CA VAL A 17 -8.36 3.68 0.75
C VAL A 17 -7.34 4.42 -0.12
N HIS A 18 -6.05 4.12 0.02
CA HIS A 18 -4.98 4.98 -0.53
C HIS A 18 -4.18 4.38 -1.69
N ALA A 19 -4.08 3.07 -1.83
CA ALA A 19 -3.19 2.41 -2.77
C ALA A 19 -3.48 2.78 -4.24
N ALA A 20 -4.76 2.77 -4.64
CA ALA A 20 -5.13 3.12 -6.01
C ALA A 20 -4.80 4.58 -6.36
N SER A 21 -5.05 5.50 -5.42
CA SER A 21 -4.72 6.92 -5.59
C SER A 21 -3.20 7.14 -5.64
N ALA A 22 -2.45 6.49 -4.75
CA ALA A 22 -0.99 6.56 -4.71
C ALA A 22 -0.36 6.01 -6.00
N ARG A 23 -0.81 4.84 -6.46
CA ARG A 23 -0.39 4.23 -7.72
C ARG A 23 -0.68 5.16 -8.91
N SER A 24 -1.87 5.74 -8.95
CA SER A 24 -2.27 6.69 -10.01
C SER A 24 -1.45 7.98 -9.96
N GLY A 25 -1.14 8.49 -8.77
CA GLY A 25 -0.27 9.65 -8.56
C GLY A 25 1.17 9.43 -9.03
N MET A 26 1.62 8.17 -9.07
CA MET A 26 2.90 7.76 -9.66
C MET A 26 2.83 7.51 -11.17
N GLY A 27 1.64 7.61 -11.78
CA GLY A 27 1.43 7.30 -13.20
C GLY A 27 1.56 5.81 -13.54
N LEU A 28 1.39 4.92 -12.55
CA LEU A 28 1.57 3.48 -12.74
C LEU A 28 0.26 2.77 -13.09
N SER A 29 0.28 1.97 -14.15
CA SER A 29 -0.76 0.96 -14.38
C SER A 29 -0.63 -0.19 -13.37
N LEU A 30 -1.69 -0.97 -13.17
CA LEU A 30 -1.66 -2.17 -12.33
C LEU A 30 -0.51 -3.15 -12.71
N PRO A 31 -0.33 -3.51 -14.00
CA PRO A 31 0.80 -4.36 -14.40
C PRO A 31 2.17 -3.73 -14.15
N ALA A 32 2.30 -2.41 -14.31
CA ALA A 32 3.56 -1.70 -14.06
C ALA A 32 3.89 -1.68 -12.57
N ALA A 33 2.90 -1.42 -11.71
CA ALA A 33 3.05 -1.48 -10.26
C ALA A 33 3.42 -2.90 -9.78
N ALA A 34 2.77 -3.93 -10.32
CA ALA A 34 3.09 -5.33 -10.01
C ALA A 34 4.56 -5.66 -10.29
N ARG A 35 5.05 -5.26 -11.48
CA ARG A 35 6.46 -5.44 -11.86
C ARG A 35 7.41 -4.65 -10.96
N LEU A 36 7.09 -3.40 -10.67
CA LEU A 36 7.91 -2.53 -9.82
C LEU A 36 8.04 -3.09 -8.40
N LEU A 37 6.93 -3.53 -7.83
CA LEU A 37 6.83 -4.05 -6.47
C LEU A 37 7.18 -5.54 -6.37
N LYS A 38 7.52 -6.18 -7.50
CA LYS A 38 7.83 -7.62 -7.60
C LYS A 38 6.75 -8.49 -6.95
N THR A 39 5.49 -8.14 -7.19
CA THR A 39 4.30 -8.83 -6.66
C THR A 39 3.36 -9.18 -7.80
N ASP A 40 2.34 -9.99 -7.50
CA ASP A 40 1.28 -10.30 -8.45
C ASP A 40 0.31 -9.11 -8.63
N GLN A 41 -0.23 -8.95 -9.85
CA GLN A 41 -1.20 -7.91 -10.15
C GLN A 41 -2.49 -8.08 -9.33
N GLY A 42 -2.98 -9.31 -9.22
CA GLY A 42 -4.18 -9.63 -8.44
C GLY A 42 -4.00 -9.28 -6.97
N THR A 43 -2.79 -9.38 -6.43
CA THR A 43 -2.51 -8.95 -5.05
C THR A 43 -2.69 -7.44 -4.87
N ILE A 44 -2.23 -6.62 -5.82
CA ILE A 44 -2.43 -5.16 -5.75
C ILE A 44 -3.91 -4.82 -5.91
N GLU A 45 -4.59 -5.47 -6.86
CA GLU A 45 -6.03 -5.30 -7.07
C GLU A 45 -6.83 -5.69 -5.83
N ASP A 46 -6.56 -6.84 -5.22
CA ASP A 46 -7.25 -7.30 -4.02
C ASP A 46 -7.05 -6.32 -2.84
N ILE A 47 -5.85 -5.75 -2.68
CA ILE A 47 -5.59 -4.69 -1.70
C ILE A 47 -6.41 -3.43 -2.00
N GLU A 48 -6.42 -2.96 -3.26
CA GLU A 48 -7.19 -1.79 -3.68
C GLU A 48 -8.70 -1.98 -3.48
N TRP A 49 -9.19 -3.21 -3.57
CA TRP A 49 -10.58 -3.56 -3.31
C TRP A 49 -10.88 -3.85 -1.83
N GLY A 50 -9.87 -3.76 -0.95
CA GLY A 50 -10.02 -4.02 0.48
C GLY A 50 -10.27 -5.49 0.84
N LYS A 51 -9.87 -6.41 -0.04
CA LYS A 51 -9.89 -7.84 0.26
C LYS A 51 -8.69 -8.22 1.11
N ASP A 52 -8.83 -9.31 1.84
CA ASP A 52 -7.73 -9.89 2.59
C ASP A 52 -6.76 -10.61 1.65
N VAL A 53 -5.45 -10.42 1.85
CA VAL A 53 -4.39 -11.01 1.01
C VAL A 53 -3.44 -11.84 1.87
N PRO A 54 -3.03 -13.06 1.48
CA PRO A 54 -2.19 -13.93 2.32
C PRO A 54 -0.71 -13.49 2.38
N LEU A 55 -0.47 -12.19 2.59
CA LEU A 55 0.83 -11.57 2.74
C LEU A 55 1.20 -11.37 4.22
N SER A 56 2.50 -11.46 4.49
CA SER A 56 3.06 -11.08 5.78
C SER A 56 2.94 -9.56 6.00
N ILE A 57 2.97 -9.13 7.26
CA ILE A 57 2.96 -7.70 7.62
C ILE A 57 4.12 -6.96 6.94
N GLU A 58 5.30 -7.58 6.89
CA GLU A 58 6.48 -6.99 6.27
C GLU A 58 6.29 -6.77 4.76
N SER A 59 5.70 -7.75 4.06
CA SER A 59 5.36 -7.60 2.65
C SER A 59 4.35 -6.48 2.42
N ILE A 60 3.34 -6.37 3.28
CA ILE A 60 2.32 -5.30 3.21
C ILE A 60 2.97 -3.91 3.44
N ILE A 61 3.89 -3.79 4.40
CA ILE A 61 4.63 -2.55 4.65
C ILE A 61 5.53 -2.20 3.46
N ASN A 62 6.22 -3.18 2.87
CA ASN A 62 7.07 -2.95 1.71
C ASN A 62 6.25 -2.50 0.49
N LEU A 63 5.05 -3.06 0.29
CA LEU A 63 4.10 -2.59 -0.72
C LEU A 63 3.68 -1.14 -0.48
N ALA A 64 3.30 -0.81 0.75
CA ALA A 64 2.92 0.56 1.13
C ALA A 64 4.05 1.55 0.80
N ARG A 65 5.28 1.24 1.22
CA ARG A 65 6.47 2.07 0.94
C ARG A 65 6.75 2.20 -0.54
N GLY A 66 6.62 1.11 -1.30
CA GLY A 66 6.82 1.12 -2.76
C GLY A 66 5.81 1.97 -3.52
N LEU A 67 4.61 2.15 -2.96
CA LEU A 67 3.60 3.11 -3.44
C LEU A 67 3.79 4.53 -2.89
N GLY A 68 4.89 4.80 -2.19
CA GLY A 68 5.17 6.12 -1.60
C GLY A 68 4.36 6.44 -0.33
N LEU A 69 3.70 5.45 0.27
CA LEU A 69 2.94 5.59 1.51
C LEU A 69 3.83 5.43 2.75
N THR A 70 3.25 5.64 3.93
CA THR A 70 3.86 5.31 5.22
C THR A 70 3.77 3.80 5.50
N ASP A 71 4.43 3.34 6.55
CA ASP A 71 4.33 1.95 7.02
C ASP A 71 2.91 1.57 7.47
N LEU A 72 2.06 2.58 7.72
CA LEU A 72 0.65 2.40 8.06
C LEU A 72 -0.25 2.40 6.82
N GLY A 73 0.28 2.54 5.61
CA GLY A 73 -0.52 2.61 4.38
C GLY A 73 -1.19 3.96 4.14
N THR A 74 -0.81 5.01 4.89
CA THR A 74 -1.36 6.37 4.72
C THR A 74 -0.44 7.25 3.86
N PRO A 75 -0.95 8.30 3.20
CA PRO A 75 -0.11 9.24 2.47
C PRO A 75 0.90 9.90 3.39
N ARG A 76 2.13 10.07 2.91
CA ARG A 76 3.11 10.89 3.63
C ARG A 76 2.61 12.33 3.61
N GLY A 77 2.35 12.89 4.79
CA GLY A 77 1.99 14.30 4.91
C GLY A 77 3.03 15.15 4.16
N LYS A 78 2.57 16.09 3.33
CA LYS A 78 3.48 17.06 2.72
C LYS A 78 4.24 17.75 3.86
N PRO A 79 5.57 17.89 3.77
CA PRO A 79 6.28 18.71 4.74
C PRO A 79 5.62 20.10 4.76
N ALA A 80 5.32 20.59 5.96
CA ALA A 80 4.81 21.94 6.16
C ALA A 80 5.87 22.93 5.65
N GLY A 81 5.75 23.41 4.42
CA GLY A 81 6.79 24.25 3.83
C GLY A 81 6.73 24.53 2.33
N SER A 82 5.71 24.09 1.58
CA SER A 82 5.50 24.61 0.22
C SER A 82 4.28 25.52 0.21
N PHE A 83 4.55 26.80 0.52
CA PHE A 83 3.74 27.94 0.10
C PHE A 83 4.14 28.33 -1.33
#